data_AF-A0A4R5D5K6-F1
#
_entry.id   AF-A0A4R5D5K6-F1
#
_cell.length_a   1.000
_cell.length_b   1.000
_cell.length_c   1.000
_cell.angle_alpha   90.00
_cell.angle_beta   90.00
_cell.angle_gamma   90.00
#
_symmetry.space_group_name_H-M   'P 1'
#
loop_
_entity.id
_entity.type
_entity.pdbx_description
1 polymer ?
#
loop_
_entity_poly.entity_id
_entity_poly.type
_entity_poly.pdbx_seq_one_letter_code
_entity_poly.pdbx_strand_id
1 'polypeptide(L)'
;MIEHLLNPRITESKDWAILLFVLAFAIVAITKSVYENRFSDFMNLIFSDKYSKVYRDGSHLRDSFTISLFFVQVISIAFFIQLSLSFFGYGSKTDLIFYIQIITLLLFFVLSKYLIEKIIATAFNIEDFMEHFNLQKVAYRTYIGLFILPINIILFYYDTISRNIPLIIISTILIVNVLIYIVSIKKYQNLIFGKLFYFILYLCALEIAPYFFMFFMFKKGGA
;
A
#
# COMPACT_ATOMS: atom_id res chain seq x y z
N MET A 1 -28.03 -30.18 40.88
CA MET A 1 -27.33 -30.21 39.59
C MET A 1 -27.12 -28.76 39.20
N ILE A 2 -25.92 -28.23 39.48
CA ILE A 2 -25.60 -26.82 39.22
C ILE A 2 -25.09 -26.78 37.78
N GLU A 3 -25.87 -26.18 36.88
CA GLU A 3 -25.43 -25.92 35.52
C GLU A 3 -24.29 -24.91 35.58
N HIS A 4 -23.07 -25.40 35.31
CA HIS A 4 -21.96 -24.53 35.00
C HIS A 4 -22.28 -23.83 33.68
N LEU A 5 -22.80 -22.61 33.78
CA LEU A 5 -22.80 -21.62 32.71
C LEU A 5 -21.34 -21.37 32.32
N LEU A 6 -20.83 -22.17 31.38
CA LEU A 6 -19.63 -21.81 30.63
C LEU A 6 -19.98 -20.52 29.89
N ASN A 7 -19.59 -19.39 30.46
CA ASN A 7 -19.56 -18.15 29.71
C ASN A 7 -18.46 -18.36 28.64
N PRO A 8 -18.80 -18.46 27.34
CA PRO A 8 -17.77 -18.58 26.32
C PRO A 8 -16.92 -17.32 26.44
N ARG A 9 -15.67 -17.48 26.87
CA ARG A 9 -14.69 -16.40 26.80
C ARG A 9 -14.64 -16.05 25.32
N ILE A 10 -15.10 -14.86 24.96
CA ILE A 10 -15.00 -14.35 23.59
C ILE A 10 -13.50 -14.23 23.32
N THR A 11 -12.89 -15.29 22.79
CA THR A 11 -11.49 -15.37 22.40
C THR A 11 -11.27 -14.72 21.04
N GLU A 12 -12.09 -13.73 20.67
CA GLU A 12 -11.71 -12.78 19.63
C GLU A 12 -10.84 -11.71 20.30
N SER A 13 -9.56 -12.02 20.45
CA SER A 13 -8.58 -11.10 21.03
C SER A 13 -8.40 -9.91 20.10
N LYS A 14 -9.10 -8.80 20.34
CA LYS A 14 -8.89 -7.51 19.64
C LYS A 14 -7.52 -6.88 19.96
N ASP A 15 -6.80 -7.44 20.93
CA ASP A 15 -5.56 -6.92 21.49
C ASP A 15 -4.43 -6.79 20.46
N TRP A 16 -4.35 -7.72 19.49
CA TRP A 16 -3.32 -7.67 18.45
C TRP A 16 -3.50 -6.48 17.50
N ALA A 17 -4.75 -6.11 17.19
CA ALA A 17 -5.06 -4.98 16.33
C ALA A 17 -4.67 -3.65 17.00
N ILE A 18 -4.94 -3.51 18.31
CA ILE A 18 -4.49 -2.35 19.10
C ILE A 18 -2.98 -2.23 19.04
N LEU A 19 -2.25 -3.33 19.30
CA LEU A 19 -0.79 -3.34 19.29
C LEU A 19 -0.24 -2.92 17.92
N LEU A 20 -0.82 -3.41 16.82
CA LEU A 20 -0.42 -3.01 15.46
C LEU A 20 -0.65 -1.52 15.19
N PHE A 21 -1.80 -0.97 15.60
CA PHE A 21 -2.05 0.45 15.42
C PHE A 21 -1.05 1.29 16.23
N VAL A 22 -0.85 0.97 17.51
CA VAL A 22 0.13 1.65 18.36
C VAL A 22 1.52 1.59 17.74
N LEU A 23 1.94 0.41 17.24
CA LEU A 23 3.22 0.24 16.56
C LEU A 23 3.32 1.10 15.29
N ALA A 24 2.28 1.13 14.46
CA ALA A 24 2.26 1.94 13.24
C ALA A 24 2.36 3.45 13.56
N PHE A 25 1.60 3.94 14.54
CA PHE A 25 1.68 5.34 14.98
C PHE A 25 3.02 5.68 15.62
N ALA A 26 3.61 4.77 16.39
CA ALA A 26 4.94 4.95 16.96
C ALA A 26 5.99 5.12 15.87
N ILE A 27 5.97 4.28 14.81
CA ILE A 27 6.89 4.42 13.67
C ILE A 27 6.69 5.76 12.97
N VAL A 28 5.45 6.19 12.73
CA VAL A 28 5.15 7.51 12.13
C VAL A 28 5.69 8.64 13.00
N ALA A 29 5.45 8.60 14.31
CA ALA A 29 5.89 9.63 15.25
C ALA A 29 7.42 9.72 15.33
N ILE A 30 8.11 8.58 15.42
CA ILE A 30 9.59 8.52 15.42
C ILE A 30 10.12 9.06 14.09
N THR A 31 9.56 8.63 12.96
CA THR A 31 10.03 9.07 11.64
C THR A 31 9.82 10.58 11.45
N LYS A 32 8.68 11.11 11.89
CA LYS A 32 8.42 12.56 11.92
C LYS A 32 9.43 13.29 12.80
N SER A 33 9.75 12.76 13.98
CA SER A 33 10.68 13.39 14.93
C SER A 33 12.12 13.40 14.42
N VAL A 34 12.57 12.35 13.74
CA VAL A 34 13.94 12.24 13.21
C VAL A 34 14.10 13.03 11.91
N TYR A 35 13.07 13.07 11.07
CA TYR A 35 13.12 13.65 9.72
C TYR A 35 12.06 14.73 9.50
N GLU A 36 11.94 15.68 10.41
CA GLU A 36 10.84 16.67 10.44
C GLU A 36 10.68 17.43 9.12
N ASN A 37 11.75 18.04 8.61
CA ASN A 37 11.71 18.83 7.37
C ASN A 37 11.27 17.97 6.17
N ARG A 38 11.80 16.75 6.06
CA ARG A 38 11.47 15.83 4.97
C ARG A 38 10.04 15.28 5.10
N PHE A 39 9.58 15.02 6.32
CA PHE A 39 8.20 14.60 6.58
C PHE A 39 7.21 15.72 6.23
N SER A 40 7.55 16.98 6.53
CA SER A 40 6.74 18.14 6.13
C SER A 40 6.66 18.29 4.61
N ASP A 41 7.79 18.15 3.90
CA ASP A 41 7.80 18.15 2.44
C ASP A 41 6.98 16.95 1.88
N PHE A 42 7.07 15.78 2.51
CA PHE A 42 6.32 14.58 2.14
C PHE A 42 4.80 14.73 2.36
N MET A 43 4.36 15.36 3.44
CA MET A 43 2.94 15.64 3.67
C MET A 43 2.36 16.63 2.67
N ASN A 44 3.20 17.47 2.06
CA ASN A 44 2.81 18.42 1.03
C ASN A 44 2.87 17.86 -0.39
N LEU A 45 3.07 16.55 -0.57
CA LEU A 45 3.30 15.93 -1.88
C LEU A 45 2.09 16.04 -2.83
N ILE A 46 0.87 16.18 -2.30
CA ILE A 46 -0.35 16.49 -3.09
C ILE A 46 -0.38 17.94 -3.59
N PHE A 47 0.14 18.87 -2.79
CA PHE A 47 0.06 20.31 -3.07
C PHE A 47 1.32 20.86 -3.74
N SER A 48 2.46 20.17 -3.61
CA SER A 48 3.75 20.64 -4.05
C SER A 48 4.63 19.51 -4.58
N ASP A 49 5.16 19.71 -5.79
CA ASP A 49 6.21 18.88 -6.37
C ASP A 49 7.56 18.98 -5.63
N LYS A 50 7.68 19.80 -4.57
CA LYS A 50 8.92 20.06 -3.85
C LYS A 50 9.58 18.76 -3.37
N TYR A 51 8.81 17.82 -2.83
CA TYR A 51 9.36 16.52 -2.42
C TYR A 51 9.95 15.74 -3.61
N SER A 52 9.23 15.68 -4.73
CA SER A 52 9.66 14.99 -5.95
C SER A 52 10.86 15.66 -6.64
N LYS A 53 11.06 16.97 -6.44
CA LYS A 53 12.16 17.73 -7.02
C LYS A 53 13.43 17.72 -6.16
N VAL A 54 13.28 17.83 -4.84
CA VAL A 54 14.39 17.92 -3.88
C VAL A 54 14.99 16.54 -3.59
N TYR A 55 14.16 15.52 -3.44
CA TYR A 55 14.61 14.16 -3.10
C TYR A 55 14.63 13.25 -4.31
N ARG A 56 15.01 13.81 -5.47
CA ARG A 56 15.00 13.06 -6.73
C ARG A 56 15.99 11.90 -6.65
N ASP A 57 17.15 12.05 -6.03
CA ASP A 57 18.24 11.05 -6.06
C ASP A 57 17.85 9.66 -5.53
N GLY A 58 18.17 8.63 -6.32
CA GLY A 58 17.86 7.21 -6.05
C GLY A 58 18.47 6.65 -4.76
N SER A 59 19.51 7.29 -4.24
CA SER A 59 20.13 6.98 -2.94
C SER A 59 19.14 7.07 -1.77
N HIS A 60 18.07 7.85 -1.91
CA HIS A 60 17.04 8.04 -0.89
C HIS A 60 16.02 6.88 -0.80
N LEU A 61 16.04 5.91 -1.73
CA LEU A 61 15.25 4.66 -1.61
C LEU A 61 15.72 3.80 -0.45
N ARG A 62 17.04 3.79 -0.21
CA ARG A 62 17.68 2.99 0.84
C ARG A 62 17.74 3.73 2.18
N ASP A 63 17.13 4.91 2.24
CA ASP A 63 17.12 5.73 3.43
C ASP A 63 16.09 5.21 4.44
N SER A 64 16.46 5.27 5.72
CA SER A 64 15.66 4.78 6.83
C SER A 64 14.27 5.43 6.85
N PHE A 65 14.14 6.67 6.36
CA PHE A 65 12.86 7.37 6.19
C PHE A 65 11.87 6.59 5.29
N THR A 66 12.30 6.26 4.06
CA THR A 66 11.44 5.60 3.07
C THR A 66 11.08 4.19 3.52
N ILE A 67 12.04 3.47 4.10
CA ILE A 67 11.84 2.11 4.63
C ILE A 67 10.84 2.12 5.80
N SER A 68 10.97 3.05 6.73
CA SER A 68 10.08 3.14 7.91
C SER A 68 8.64 3.40 7.49
N LEU A 69 8.41 4.37 6.60
CA LEU A 69 7.06 4.66 6.12
C LEU A 69 6.50 3.55 5.20
N PHE A 70 7.37 2.83 4.49
CA PHE A 70 6.96 1.65 3.73
C PHE A 70 6.37 0.55 4.64
N PHE A 71 6.96 0.30 5.82
CA PHE A 71 6.37 -0.64 6.78
C PHE A 71 4.99 -0.19 7.27
N VAL A 72 4.83 1.10 7.60
CA VAL A 72 3.53 1.67 7.98
C VAL A 72 2.50 1.51 6.87
N GLN A 73 2.91 1.76 5.62
CA GLN A 73 2.06 1.56 4.45
C GLN A 73 1.59 0.12 4.32
N VAL A 74 2.50 -0.85 4.44
CA VAL A 74 2.18 -2.28 4.33
C VAL A 74 1.17 -2.70 5.40
N ILE A 75 1.41 -2.29 6.66
CA ILE A 75 0.50 -2.55 7.79
C ILE A 75 -0.89 -1.97 7.49
N SER A 76 -0.94 -0.69 7.10
CA SER A 76 -2.19 0.02 6.85
C SER A 76 -3.01 -0.59 5.70
N ILE A 77 -2.36 -0.90 4.58
CA ILE A 77 -3.05 -1.49 3.42
C ILE A 77 -3.50 -2.92 3.72
N ALA A 78 -2.66 -3.75 4.37
CA ALA A 78 -3.04 -5.11 4.74
C ALA A 78 -4.27 -5.11 5.66
N PHE A 79 -4.30 -4.19 6.63
CA PHE A 79 -5.42 -4.08 7.57
C PHE A 79 -6.71 -3.62 6.86
N PHE A 80 -6.59 -2.67 5.93
CA PHE A 80 -7.72 -2.21 5.12
C PHE A 80 -8.28 -3.33 4.22
N ILE A 81 -7.42 -4.16 3.65
CA ILE A 81 -7.83 -5.33 2.85
C ILE A 81 -8.61 -6.31 3.74
N GLN A 82 -8.09 -6.68 4.90
CA GLN A 82 -8.80 -7.57 5.84
C GLN A 82 -10.19 -7.04 6.20
N LEU A 83 -10.26 -5.77 6.60
CA LEU A 83 -11.51 -5.10 6.92
C LEU A 83 -12.49 -5.18 5.74
N SER A 84 -12.03 -4.81 4.56
CA SER A 84 -12.84 -4.84 3.34
C SER A 84 -13.39 -6.24 3.05
N LEU A 85 -12.54 -7.28 3.09
CA LEU A 85 -13.00 -8.66 2.88
C LEU A 85 -14.04 -9.09 3.92
N SER A 86 -13.89 -8.65 5.16
CA SER A 86 -14.88 -8.94 6.21
C SER A 86 -16.23 -8.27 5.93
N PHE A 87 -16.24 -7.00 5.49
CA PHE A 87 -17.49 -6.32 5.09
C PHE A 87 -18.21 -6.97 3.89
N PHE A 88 -17.48 -7.67 3.03
CA PHE A 88 -18.07 -8.43 1.92
C PHE A 88 -18.42 -9.89 2.27
N GLY A 89 -18.13 -10.33 3.50
CA GLY A 89 -18.41 -11.69 3.96
C GLY A 89 -17.39 -12.75 3.54
N TYR A 90 -16.21 -12.35 3.03
CA TYR A 90 -15.15 -13.26 2.57
C TYR A 90 -14.04 -13.50 3.61
N GLY A 91 -14.15 -12.94 4.83
CA GLY A 91 -13.13 -13.11 5.86
C GLY A 91 -13.56 -12.61 7.25
N SER A 92 -12.74 -12.92 8.26
CA SER A 92 -12.95 -12.43 9.62
C SER A 92 -12.18 -11.14 9.88
N LYS A 93 -12.86 -10.21 10.59
CA LYS A 93 -12.33 -8.90 10.99
C LYS A 93 -11.21 -9.01 12.02
N THR A 94 -11.25 -10.01 12.89
CA THR A 94 -10.40 -10.14 14.10
C THR A 94 -9.42 -11.31 14.03
N ASP A 95 -9.42 -12.06 12.92
CA ASP A 95 -8.51 -13.19 12.72
C ASP A 95 -7.09 -12.72 12.39
N LEU A 96 -6.17 -12.99 13.32
CA LEU A 96 -4.75 -12.69 13.20
C LEU A 96 -4.06 -13.54 12.13
N ILE A 97 -4.45 -14.80 11.95
CA ILE A 97 -3.84 -15.70 10.96
C ILE A 97 -4.17 -15.17 9.56
N PHE A 98 -5.42 -14.77 9.36
CA PHE A 98 -5.86 -14.16 8.12
C PHE A 98 -5.11 -12.85 7.82
N TYR A 99 -4.89 -12.02 8.83
CA TYR A 99 -4.06 -10.81 8.69
C TYR A 99 -2.62 -11.15 8.25
N ILE A 100 -1.98 -12.13 8.89
CA ILE A 100 -0.61 -12.56 8.58
C ILE A 100 -0.52 -13.10 7.14
N GLN A 101 -1.54 -13.81 6.66
CA GLN A 101 -1.58 -14.27 5.27
C GLN A 101 -1.65 -13.08 4.30
N ILE A 102 -2.52 -12.11 4.57
CA ILE A 102 -2.68 -10.92 3.71
C ILE A 102 -1.39 -10.11 3.68
N ILE A 103 -0.78 -9.80 4.82
CA ILE A 103 0.44 -8.99 4.87
C ILE A 103 1.62 -9.70 4.20
N THR A 104 1.74 -11.03 4.36
CA THR A 104 2.80 -11.82 3.72
C THR A 104 2.65 -11.83 2.20
N LEU A 105 1.42 -12.05 1.70
CA LEU A 105 1.12 -12.01 0.27
C LEU A 105 1.41 -10.62 -0.30
N LEU A 106 1.00 -9.56 0.41
CA LEU A 106 1.23 -8.18 0.00
C LEU A 106 2.73 -7.86 -0.07
N LEU A 107 3.50 -8.23 0.96
CA LEU A 107 4.95 -8.04 0.98
C LEU A 107 5.63 -8.79 -0.16
N PHE A 108 5.29 -10.07 -0.35
CA PHE A 108 5.82 -10.87 -1.44
C PHE A 108 5.54 -10.21 -2.79
N PHE A 109 4.29 -9.82 -3.05
CA PHE A 109 3.90 -9.16 -4.30
C PHE A 109 4.68 -7.87 -4.55
N VAL A 110 4.83 -7.01 -3.53
CA VAL A 110 5.54 -5.73 -3.67
C VAL A 110 7.04 -5.94 -3.87
N LEU A 111 7.67 -6.85 -3.13
CA LEU A 111 9.10 -7.14 -3.25
C LEU A 111 9.43 -7.82 -4.58
N SER A 112 8.64 -8.81 -4.99
CA SER A 112 8.80 -9.46 -6.29
C SER A 112 8.65 -8.45 -7.43
N LYS A 113 7.67 -7.55 -7.35
CA LYS A 113 7.52 -6.46 -8.33
C LYS A 113 8.80 -5.62 -8.38
N TYR A 114 9.25 -5.10 -7.24
CA TYR A 114 10.45 -4.26 -7.16
C TYR A 114 11.70 -4.95 -7.74
N LEU A 115 11.92 -6.24 -7.46
CA LEU A 115 13.06 -6.99 -7.99
C LEU A 115 13.03 -7.11 -9.52
N ILE A 116 11.86 -7.40 -10.09
CA ILE A 116 11.73 -7.51 -11.55
C ILE A 116 11.94 -6.15 -12.22
N GLU A 117 11.40 -5.06 -11.64
CA GLU A 117 11.66 -3.70 -12.15
C GLU A 117 13.15 -3.36 -12.14
N LYS A 118 13.87 -3.78 -11.10
CA LYS A 118 15.31 -3.57 -10.98
C LYS A 118 16.11 -4.37 -12.02
N ILE A 119 15.75 -5.64 -12.25
CA ILE A 119 16.40 -6.48 -13.27
C ILE A 119 16.21 -5.86 -14.66
N ILE A 120 15.00 -5.41 -14.98
CA ILE A 120 14.70 -4.73 -16.26
C ILE A 120 15.51 -3.44 -16.36
N ALA A 121 15.56 -2.63 -15.30
CA ALA A 121 16.30 -1.37 -15.31
C ALA A 121 17.80 -1.56 -15.59
N THR A 122 18.42 -2.55 -14.94
CA THR A 122 19.83 -2.90 -15.14
C THR A 122 20.09 -3.50 -16.50
N ALA A 123 19.23 -4.40 -16.99
CA ALA A 123 19.38 -5.01 -18.32
C ALA A 123 19.38 -3.96 -19.45
N PHE A 124 18.71 -2.83 -19.25
CA PHE A 124 18.56 -1.79 -20.26
C PHE A 124 19.33 -0.49 -19.96
N ASN A 125 20.17 -0.46 -18.91
CA ASN A 125 20.93 0.71 -18.47
C ASN A 125 20.05 1.97 -18.29
N ILE A 126 18.86 1.81 -17.71
CA ILE A 126 17.91 2.90 -17.40
C ILE A 126 17.64 3.02 -15.89
N GLU A 127 18.64 2.66 -15.10
CA GLU A 127 18.57 2.51 -13.64
C GLU A 127 18.14 3.81 -12.96
N ASP A 128 18.78 4.93 -13.27
CA ASP A 128 18.46 6.24 -12.68
C ASP A 128 16.99 6.63 -12.91
N PHE A 129 16.51 6.47 -14.14
CA PHE A 129 15.13 6.78 -14.50
C PHE A 129 14.14 5.88 -13.73
N MET A 130 14.41 4.57 -13.69
CA MET A 130 13.53 3.62 -13.02
C MET A 130 13.53 3.83 -11.50
N GLU A 131 14.67 4.15 -10.89
CA GLU A 131 14.76 4.44 -9.47
C GLU A 131 13.97 5.70 -9.09
N HIS A 132 14.06 6.77 -9.88
CA HIS A 132 13.26 7.99 -9.68
C HIS A 132 11.76 7.73 -9.80
N PHE A 133 11.37 6.97 -10.82
CA PHE A 133 9.98 6.62 -11.06
C PHE A 133 9.42 5.74 -9.92
N ASN A 134 10.21 4.78 -9.45
CA ASN A 134 9.84 3.90 -8.33
C ASN A 134 9.77 4.65 -7.00
N LEU A 135 10.68 5.59 -6.74
CA LEU A 135 10.60 6.49 -5.58
C LEU A 135 9.27 7.23 -5.53
N GLN A 136 8.89 7.83 -6.66
CA GLN A 136 7.65 8.57 -6.76
C GLN A 136 6.45 7.64 -6.52
N LYS A 137 6.42 6.46 -7.15
CA LYS A 137 5.35 5.47 -6.94
C LYS A 137 5.24 5.03 -5.48
N VAL A 138 6.37 4.70 -4.84
CA VAL A 138 6.39 4.31 -3.42
C VAL A 138 5.90 5.44 -2.54
N ALA A 139 6.41 6.66 -2.73
CA ALA A 139 6.01 7.84 -1.95
C ALA A 139 4.49 8.10 -2.00
N TYR A 140 3.88 8.05 -3.19
CA TYR A 140 2.43 8.21 -3.32
C TYR A 140 1.64 7.09 -2.64
N ARG A 141 2.07 5.83 -2.78
CA ARG A 141 1.40 4.71 -2.12
C ARG A 141 1.54 4.77 -0.60
N THR A 142 2.71 5.20 -0.12
CA THR A 142 2.98 5.44 1.29
C THR A 142 2.09 6.55 1.84
N TYR A 143 1.93 7.63 1.08
CA TYR A 143 1.04 8.73 1.44
C TYR A 143 -0.40 8.24 1.61
N ILE A 144 -0.92 7.50 0.63
CA ILE A 144 -2.25 6.87 0.71
C ILE A 144 -2.36 5.95 1.94
N GLY A 145 -1.36 5.11 2.18
CA GLY A 145 -1.33 4.22 3.36
C GLY A 145 -1.40 4.99 4.68
N LEU A 146 -0.73 6.14 4.78
CA LEU A 146 -0.74 6.97 5.98
C LEU A 146 -2.12 7.60 6.24
N PHE A 147 -2.84 8.01 5.19
CA PHE A 147 -4.23 8.50 5.30
C PHE A 147 -5.24 7.40 5.62
N ILE A 148 -5.01 6.19 5.13
CA ILE A 148 -5.88 5.03 5.41
C ILE A 148 -5.74 4.56 6.87
N LEU A 149 -4.59 4.77 7.50
CA LEU A 149 -4.32 4.30 8.86
C LEU A 149 -5.35 4.78 9.91
N PRO A 150 -5.68 6.08 10.03
CA PRO A 150 -6.74 6.53 10.95
C PRO A 150 -8.13 6.06 10.53
N ILE A 151 -8.39 5.94 9.22
CA ILE A 151 -9.66 5.44 8.69
C ILE A 151 -9.87 3.98 9.13
N ASN A 152 -8.83 3.15 9.10
CA ASN A 152 -8.88 1.76 9.55
C ASN A 152 -9.28 1.62 11.02
N ILE A 153 -8.82 2.51 11.90
CA ILE A 153 -9.22 2.50 13.32
C ILE A 153 -10.73 2.71 13.44
N ILE A 154 -11.24 3.76 12.77
CA ILE A 154 -12.68 4.08 12.78
C ILE A 154 -13.47 2.88 12.24
N LEU A 155 -13.00 2.30 11.13
CA LEU A 155 -13.65 1.17 10.48
C LEU A 155 -13.61 -0.12 11.32
N PHE A 156 -12.58 -0.29 12.15
CA PHE A 156 -12.41 -1.46 13.00
C PHE A 156 -13.22 -1.40 14.29
N TYR A 157 -13.35 -0.24 14.95
CA TYR A 157 -14.09 -0.17 16.22
C TYR A 157 -15.58 0.10 16.07
N TYR A 158 -16.01 0.60 14.92
CA TYR A 158 -17.42 0.86 14.66
C TYR A 158 -18.01 -0.34 13.90
N ASP A 159 -18.94 -1.08 14.53
CA ASP A 159 -19.50 -2.32 13.96
C ASP A 159 -20.74 -2.09 13.09
N THR A 160 -21.39 -0.93 13.17
CA THR A 160 -22.60 -0.59 12.39
C THR A 160 -22.32 0.09 11.06
N ILE A 161 -21.11 -0.10 10.51
CA ILE A 161 -20.71 0.50 9.23
C ILE A 161 -21.37 -0.25 8.07
N SER A 162 -22.06 0.51 7.21
CA SER A 162 -22.58 0.00 5.95
C SER A 162 -21.45 -0.46 5.02
N ARG A 163 -21.67 -1.57 4.29
CA ARG A 163 -20.80 -2.07 3.22
C ARG A 163 -20.45 -1.03 2.15
N ASN A 164 -21.26 0.03 2.03
CA ASN A 164 -21.04 1.12 1.08
C ASN A 164 -19.81 1.98 1.42
N ILE A 165 -19.44 2.10 2.70
CA ILE A 165 -18.31 2.95 3.14
C ILE A 165 -16.96 2.40 2.64
N PRO A 166 -16.57 1.13 2.89
CA PRO A 166 -15.34 0.58 2.32
C PRO A 166 -15.35 0.59 0.79
N LEU A 167 -16.50 0.40 0.14
CA LEU A 167 -16.63 0.53 -1.32
C LEU A 167 -16.28 1.93 -1.84
N ILE A 168 -16.79 2.99 -1.20
CA ILE A 168 -16.48 4.38 -1.56
C ILE A 168 -14.99 4.67 -1.36
N ILE A 169 -14.39 4.17 -0.27
CA ILE A 169 -12.97 4.34 0.01
C ILE A 169 -12.13 3.63 -1.06
N ILE A 170 -12.44 2.38 -1.40
CA ILE A 170 -11.76 1.62 -2.47
C ILE A 170 -11.87 2.37 -3.81
N SER A 171 -13.06 2.85 -4.16
CA SER A 171 -13.31 3.59 -5.41
C SER A 171 -12.47 4.88 -5.45
N THR A 172 -12.44 5.63 -4.36
CA THR A 172 -11.66 6.86 -4.23
C THR A 172 -10.16 6.59 -4.38
N ILE A 173 -9.66 5.55 -3.71
CA ILE A 173 -8.25 5.13 -3.80
C ILE A 173 -7.90 4.75 -5.24
N LEU A 174 -8.76 4.01 -5.94
CA LEU A 174 -8.52 3.63 -7.34
C LEU A 174 -8.47 4.84 -8.26
N ILE A 175 -9.41 5.78 -8.14
CA ILE A 175 -9.44 7.01 -8.93
C ILE A 175 -8.16 7.82 -8.70
N VAL A 176 -7.77 8.01 -7.43
CA VAL A 176 -6.55 8.74 -7.07
C VAL A 176 -5.30 8.06 -7.64
N ASN A 177 -5.19 6.73 -7.56
CA ASN A 177 -4.06 6.00 -8.14
C ASN A 177 -3.97 6.16 -9.66
N VAL A 178 -5.11 6.08 -10.37
CA VAL A 178 -5.15 6.28 -11.83
C VAL A 178 -4.74 7.71 -12.18
N LEU A 179 -5.22 8.72 -11.45
CA LEU A 179 -4.84 10.12 -11.68
C LEU A 179 -3.35 10.35 -11.45
N ILE A 180 -2.79 9.86 -10.34
CA ILE A 180 -1.35 9.94 -10.03
C ILE A 180 -0.52 9.26 -11.13
N TYR A 181 -0.99 8.12 -11.63
CA TYR A 181 -0.33 7.40 -12.71
C TYR A 181 -0.30 8.22 -14.01
N ILE A 182 -1.44 8.79 -14.42
CA ILE A 182 -1.54 9.65 -15.60
C ILE A 182 -0.63 10.89 -15.46
N VAL A 183 -0.64 11.55 -14.30
CA VAL A 183 0.21 12.72 -14.03
C VAL A 183 1.69 12.35 -14.07
N SER A 184 2.06 11.21 -13.49
CA SER A 184 3.43 10.72 -13.50
C SER A 184 3.91 10.41 -14.92
N ILE A 185 3.07 9.77 -15.76
CA ILE A 185 3.39 9.57 -17.17
C ILE A 185 3.62 10.91 -17.86
N LYS A 186 2.69 11.86 -17.72
CA LYS A 186 2.80 13.20 -18.34
C LYS A 186 4.10 13.91 -17.96
N LYS A 187 4.51 13.82 -16.69
CA LYS A 187 5.72 14.46 -16.17
C LYS A 187 7.01 13.89 -16.79
N TYR A 188 7.03 12.60 -17.11
CA TYR A 188 8.20 11.92 -17.66
C TYR A 188 8.10 11.59 -19.16
N GLN A 189 7.10 12.14 -19.87
CA GLN A 189 6.83 11.85 -21.28
C GLN A 189 8.07 11.94 -22.17
N ASN A 190 8.84 13.04 -22.09
CA ASN A 190 10.01 13.23 -22.96
C ASN A 190 11.11 12.18 -22.77
N LEU A 191 11.28 11.68 -21.53
CA LEU A 191 12.24 10.60 -21.22
C LEU A 191 11.69 9.24 -21.65
N ILE A 192 10.38 9.02 -21.50
CA ILE A 192 9.68 7.81 -21.95
C ILE A 192 9.71 7.70 -23.48
N PHE A 193 9.56 8.81 -24.21
CA PHE A 193 9.61 8.83 -25.68
C PHE A 193 10.94 8.34 -26.25
N GLY A 194 12.05 8.59 -25.56
CA GLY A 194 13.37 8.06 -25.93
C GLY A 194 13.52 6.55 -25.75
N LYS A 195 12.60 5.90 -25.03
CA LYS A 195 12.67 4.48 -24.61
C LYS A 195 11.28 3.79 -24.66
N LEU A 196 10.43 4.16 -25.62
CA LEU A 196 9.02 3.74 -25.71
C LEU A 196 8.79 2.22 -25.65
N PHE A 197 9.58 1.45 -26.40
CA PHE A 197 9.43 0.00 -26.46
C PHE A 197 9.62 -0.65 -25.08
N TYR A 198 10.56 -0.14 -24.29
CA TYR A 198 10.85 -0.62 -22.93
C TYR A 198 9.74 -0.25 -21.95
N PHE A 199 9.19 0.95 -22.08
CA PHE A 199 8.04 1.38 -21.28
C PHE A 199 6.80 0.50 -21.56
N ILE A 200 6.55 0.15 -22.82
CA ILE A 200 5.45 -0.76 -23.20
C ILE A 200 5.65 -2.16 -22.62
N LEU A 201 6.87 -2.72 -22.73
CA LEU A 201 7.18 -4.04 -22.17
C LEU A 201 6.98 -4.07 -20.65
N TYR A 202 7.45 -3.04 -19.95
CA TYR A 202 7.23 -2.84 -18.51
C TYR A 202 5.74 -2.82 -18.15
N LEU A 203 4.96 -1.98 -18.83
CA LEU A 203 3.55 -1.73 -18.51
C LEU A 203 2.72 -3.00 -18.74
N CYS A 204 2.97 -3.70 -19.85
CA CYS A 204 2.28 -4.93 -20.19
C CYS A 204 2.64 -6.09 -19.24
N ALA A 205 3.93 -6.32 -18.99
CA ALA A 205 4.38 -7.51 -18.25
C ALA A 205 4.19 -7.38 -16.73
N LEU A 206 4.43 -6.20 -16.16
CA LEU A 206 4.49 -6.04 -14.71
C LEU A 206 3.31 -5.31 -14.10
N GLU A 207 2.66 -4.45 -14.88
CA GLU A 207 1.58 -3.61 -14.39
C GLU A 207 0.22 -4.15 -14.83
N ILE A 208 0.04 -4.60 -16.07
CA ILE A 208 -1.26 -5.13 -16.58
C ILE A 208 -1.40 -6.64 -16.35
N ALA A 209 -0.37 -7.44 -16.67
CA ALA A 209 -0.48 -8.91 -16.64
C ALA A 209 -0.91 -9.48 -15.27
N PRO A 210 -0.45 -8.99 -14.10
CA PRO A 210 -0.88 -9.52 -12.81
C PRO A 210 -2.38 -9.32 -12.55
N TYR A 211 -2.95 -8.17 -12.94
CA TYR A 211 -4.39 -7.93 -12.80
C TYR A 211 -5.19 -8.83 -13.74
N PHE A 212 -4.70 -9.05 -14.96
CA PHE A 212 -5.34 -9.95 -15.92
C PHE A 212 -5.33 -11.40 -15.41
N PHE A 213 -4.21 -11.84 -14.83
CA PHE A 213 -4.09 -13.16 -14.20
C PHE A 213 -5.05 -13.31 -13.01
N MET A 214 -5.13 -12.30 -12.14
CA MET A 214 -6.05 -12.31 -11.00
C MET A 214 -7.51 -12.38 -11.45
N PHE A 215 -7.92 -11.58 -12.45
CA PHE A 215 -9.27 -11.63 -13.03
C PHE A 215 -9.58 -13.01 -13.63
N PHE A 216 -8.64 -13.61 -14.35
CA PHE A 216 -8.81 -14.93 -14.94
C PHE A 216 -8.97 -16.02 -13.86
N MET A 217 -8.18 -15.95 -12.79
CA MET A 217 -8.33 -16.87 -11.65
C MET A 217 -9.69 -16.72 -10.96
N PHE A 218 -10.18 -15.50 -10.73
CA PHE A 218 -11.51 -15.27 -10.16
C PHE A 218 -12.63 -15.84 -11.05
N LYS A 219 -12.53 -15.66 -12.37
CA LYS A 219 -13.52 -16.22 -13.30
C LYS A 219 -13.51 -17.76 -13.29
N LYS A 220 -12.34 -18.37 -13.11
CA LYS A 220 -12.18 -19.84 -13.11
C LYS A 220 -12.53 -20.49 -11.76
N GLY A 221 -12.37 -19.77 -10.65
CA GLY A 221 -12.76 -20.22 -9.30
C GLY A 221 -14.22 -19.94 -8.93
N GLY A 222 -14.98 -19.29 -9.80
CA GLY A 222 -16.43 -19.06 -9.66
C GLY A 222 -17.31 -20.04 -10.45
N ALA A 223 -16.77 -21.20 -10.83
CA ALA A 223 -17.46 -22.30 -11.51
C ALA A 223 -17.44 -23.55 -10.65
#